data_AF-A0A0G0LZZ8-F1
#
_entry.id   AF-A0A0G0LZZ8-F1
#
_cell.length_a   1.000
_cell.length_b   1.000
_cell.length_c   1.000
_cell.angle_alpha   90.00
_cell.angle_beta   90.00
_cell.angle_gamma   90.00
#
_symmetry.space_group_name_H-M   'P 1'
#
loop_
_entity.id
_entity.type
_entity.pdbx_description
1 polymer ?
#
loop_
_entity_poly.entity_id
_entity_poly.type
_entity_poly.pdbx_seq_one_letter_code
_entity_poly.pdbx_strand_id
1 'polypeptide(L)'
;MDFTSKDIEQVRNFKRILKLDNKICLKYRGPDRNKYYNRIQFGDVKFYRFLVSIDLSPKKSNIIEKVVVPDKYFRDFLRGYFDGDGYSYSAWDKRWKSSFLLYIGFTSGSLEYLLWLREKN
;
A
#
# COMPACT_ATOMS: atom_id res chain seq x y z
N MET A 1 9.37 9.11 8.61
CA MET A 1 8.45 8.30 7.80
C MET A 1 7.07 8.33 8.44
N ASP A 2 6.03 8.11 7.64
CA ASP A 2 4.62 8.21 8.04
C ASP A 2 3.87 7.02 7.45
N PHE A 3 3.16 6.29 8.29
CA PHE A 3 2.20 5.26 7.86
C PHE A 3 0.82 5.66 8.35
N THR A 4 -0.14 5.73 7.42
CA THR A 4 -1.53 6.14 7.67
C THR A 4 -2.46 5.11 7.04
N SER A 5 -3.44 4.61 7.81
CA SER A 5 -4.51 3.72 7.30
C SER A 5 -5.84 4.04 7.96
N LYS A 6 -6.95 3.74 7.27
CA LYS A 6 -8.29 3.75 7.90
C LYS A 6 -8.44 2.57 8.85
N ASP A 7 -7.79 1.45 8.56
CA ASP A 7 -7.82 0.25 9.38
C ASP A 7 -6.76 0.34 10.50
N ILE A 8 -7.22 0.33 11.74
CA ILE A 8 -6.35 0.37 12.92
C ILE A 8 -5.52 -0.92 13.07
N GLU A 9 -6.01 -2.06 12.59
CA GLU A 9 -5.28 -3.32 12.68
C GLU A 9 -4.04 -3.31 11.81
N GLN A 10 -4.12 -2.75 10.60
CA GLN A 10 -2.95 -2.53 9.75
C GLN A 10 -1.89 -1.68 10.46
N VAL A 11 -2.28 -0.59 11.12
CA VAL A 11 -1.33 0.29 11.85
C VAL A 11 -0.71 -0.43 13.05
N ARG A 12 -1.50 -1.23 13.79
CA ARG A 12 -1.00 -2.04 14.92
C ARG A 12 -0.04 -3.14 14.46
N ASN A 13 -0.36 -3.82 13.36
CA ASN A 13 0.50 -4.84 12.76
C ASN A 13 1.83 -4.24 12.30
N PHE A 14 1.77 -3.11 11.59
CA PHE A 14 2.95 -2.37 11.16
C PHE A 14 3.83 -1.96 12.35
N LYS A 15 3.23 -1.37 13.39
CA LYS A 15 3.92 -1.00 14.63
C LYS A 15 4.64 -2.20 15.26
N ARG A 16 3.95 -3.34 15.36
CA ARG A 16 4.47 -4.58 15.96
C ARG A 16 5.62 -5.18 15.15
N ILE A 17 5.48 -5.28 13.83
CA ILE A 17 6.48 -5.89 12.95
C ILE A 17 7.79 -5.09 12.97
N LEU A 18 7.70 -3.76 12.95
CA LEU A 18 8.85 -2.88 13.00
C LEU A 18 9.35 -2.59 14.44
N LYS A 19 8.73 -3.19 15.46
CA LYS A 19 9.07 -3.00 16.88
C LYS A 19 9.14 -1.51 17.26
N LEU A 20 8.17 -0.72 16.79
CA LEU A 20 8.12 0.71 17.05
C LEU A 20 7.43 0.97 18.38
N ASP A 21 7.97 1.90 19.18
CA ASP A 21 7.35 2.36 20.42
C ASP A 21 6.45 3.58 20.22
N ASN A 22 6.52 4.21 19.04
CA ASN A 22 5.79 5.43 18.70
C ASN A 22 4.27 5.30 18.93
N LYS A 23 3.66 6.39 19.38
CA LYS A 23 2.22 6.47 19.60
C LYS A 23 1.46 6.44 18.26
N ILE A 24 0.35 5.70 18.25
CA ILE A 24 -0.64 5.78 17.17
C ILE A 24 -1.55 6.98 17.47
N CYS A 25 -1.61 7.92 16.54
CA CYS A 25 -2.39 9.15 16.65
C CYS A 25 -3.46 9.22 15.56
N LEU A 26 -4.48 10.04 15.76
CA LEU A 26 -5.47 10.33 14.73
C LEU A 26 -4.97 11.46 13.82
N LYS A 27 -5.13 11.28 12.52
CA LYS A 27 -4.89 12.28 11.49
C LYS A 27 -6.22 12.71 10.89
N TYR A 28 -6.55 13.99 10.98
CA TYR A 28 -7.78 14.55 10.42
C TYR A 28 -7.51 15.13 9.03
N ARG A 29 -8.47 15.01 8.11
CA ARG A 29 -8.38 15.62 6.78
C ARG A 29 -9.37 16.79 6.68
N GLY A 30 -8.84 18.02 6.82
CA GLY A 30 -9.64 19.24 6.80
C GLY A 30 -10.35 19.53 8.14
N PRO A 31 -11.34 20.45 8.15
CA PRO A 31 -12.02 20.86 9.39
C PRO A 31 -13.01 19.82 9.92
N ASP A 32 -13.42 18.86 9.10
CA ASP A 32 -14.35 17.79 9.47
C ASP A 32 -13.68 16.77 10.40
N ARG A 33 -14.05 16.80 11.68
CA ARG A 33 -13.51 15.90 12.71
C ARG A 33 -14.04 14.46 12.61
N ASN A 34 -15.05 14.20 11.78
CA ASN A 34 -15.55 12.84 11.54
C ASN A 34 -14.70 12.07 10.53
N LYS A 35 -13.86 12.75 9.75
CA LYS A 35 -12.93 12.13 8.78
C LYS A 35 -11.53 12.04 9.35
N TYR A 36 -11.30 10.97 10.12
CA TYR A 36 -9.99 10.66 10.70
C TYR A 36 -9.39 9.38 10.13
N TYR A 37 -8.06 9.28 10.25
CA TYR A 37 -7.26 8.13 9.88
C TYR A 37 -6.32 7.78 11.03
N ASN A 38 -5.98 6.50 11.17
CA ASN A 38 -4.99 6.05 12.13
C ASN A 38 -3.60 6.27 11.56
N ARG A 39 -2.70 6.88 12.33
CA ARG A 39 -1.37 7.29 11.88
C ARG A 39 -0.30 6.91 12.88
N ILE A 40 0.83 6.40 12.40
CA ILE A 40 2.06 6.28 13.16
C ILE A 40 3.20 7.00 12.42
N GLN A 41 3.92 7.86 13.14
CA GLN A 41 5.08 8.58 12.62
C GLN A 41 6.32 8.14 13.39
N PHE A 42 7.38 7.82 12.66
CA PHE A 42 8.63 7.34 13.22
C PHE A 42 9.82 7.78 12.34
N GLY A 43 11.01 7.79 12.93
CA GLY A 43 12.26 8.10 12.23
C GLY A 43 13.21 6.90 12.30
N ASP A 44 13.66 6.43 11.15
CA ASP A 44 14.71 5.42 11.03
C ASP A 44 15.52 5.70 9.76
N VAL A 45 16.78 6.08 9.94
CA VAL A 45 17.68 6.45 8.83
C VAL A 45 18.07 5.21 8.01
N LYS A 46 18.26 4.05 8.64
CA LYS A 46 18.64 2.82 7.94
C LYS A 46 17.49 2.31 7.10
N PHE A 47 16.29 2.28 7.68
CA PHE A 47 15.09 1.87 6.95
C PHE A 47 14.77 2.83 5.80
N TYR A 48 14.92 4.14 6.00
CA TYR A 48 14.76 5.12 4.92
C TYR A 48 15.76 4.90 3.77
N ARG A 49 17.04 4.70 4.08
CA ARG A 49 18.07 4.41 3.07
C ARG A 49 17.80 3.11 2.32
N PHE A 50 17.30 2.09 3.02
CA PHE A 50 16.86 0.84 2.39
C PHE A 50 15.71 1.06 1.40
N LEU A 51 14.66 1.80 1.79
CA LEU A 51 13.54 2.10 0.88
C LEU A 51 14.03 2.85 -0.38
N VAL A 52 14.91 3.84 -0.22
CA VAL A 52 15.51 4.54 -1.36
C VAL A 52 16.32 3.59 -2.25
N SER A 53 17.05 2.64 -1.67
CA SER A 53 17.85 1.67 -2.44
C SER A 53 17.03 0.71 -3.29
N ILE A 54 15.74 0.54 -2.98
CA ILE A 54 14.80 -0.28 -3.76
C ILE A 54 13.88 0.57 -4.67
N ASP A 55 14.28 1.80 -4.97
CA ASP A 55 13.54 2.81 -5.76
C ASP A 55 12.26 3.37 -5.13
N LEU A 56 12.04 3.15 -3.83
CA LEU A 56 10.94 3.78 -3.06
C LEU A 56 11.40 5.11 -2.45
N SER A 57 11.50 6.15 -3.28
CA SER A 57 11.86 7.50 -2.84
C SER A 57 10.66 8.46 -2.72
N PRO A 58 10.72 9.49 -1.84
CA PRO A 58 9.66 10.48 -1.70
C PRO A 58 9.29 11.19 -3.00
N LYS A 59 8.03 11.62 -3.15
CA LYS A 59 7.50 12.39 -4.31
C LYS A 59 7.50 11.65 -5.66
N LYS A 60 7.82 10.36 -5.71
CA LYS A 60 7.76 9.55 -6.93
C LYS A 60 6.42 8.85 -7.21
N SER A 61 5.36 9.06 -6.42
CA SER A 61 4.10 8.30 -6.60
C SER A 61 3.50 8.35 -8.01
N ASN A 62 3.80 9.40 -8.78
CA ASN A 62 3.30 9.59 -10.15
C ASN A 62 4.36 9.29 -11.23
N ILE A 63 5.61 9.01 -10.85
CA ILE A 63 6.74 8.77 -11.77
C ILE A 63 7.54 7.50 -11.40
N ILE A 64 7.02 6.69 -10.48
CA ILE A 64 7.61 5.41 -10.14
C ILE A 64 7.36 4.44 -11.27
N GLU A 65 8.40 3.78 -11.77
CA GLU A 65 8.29 2.80 -12.86
C GLU A 65 8.29 1.37 -12.30
N LYS A 66 9.08 1.11 -11.26
CA LYS A 66 9.21 -0.21 -10.63
C LYS A 66 9.70 -0.09 -9.18
N VAL A 67 9.58 -1.19 -8.44
CA VAL A 67 10.32 -1.41 -7.19
C VAL A 67 11.35 -2.52 -7.39
N VAL A 68 12.57 -2.29 -6.92
CA VAL A 68 13.63 -3.32 -6.99
C VAL A 68 13.43 -4.32 -5.86
N VAL A 69 12.58 -5.33 -6.11
CA VAL A 69 12.30 -6.42 -5.17
C VAL A 69 12.91 -7.72 -5.72
N PRO A 70 13.73 -8.45 -4.94
CA PRO A 70 14.17 -9.78 -5.33
C PRO A 70 12.97 -10.72 -5.56
N ASP A 71 13.02 -11.57 -6.59
CA ASP A 71 11.86 -12.39 -7.00
C ASP A 71 11.32 -13.26 -5.85
N LYS A 72 12.18 -13.73 -4.95
CA LYS A 72 11.80 -14.50 -3.75
C LYS A 72 10.88 -13.75 -2.77
N TYR A 73 10.88 -12.41 -2.79
CA TYR A 73 10.05 -11.55 -1.94
C TYR A 73 8.93 -10.86 -2.73
N PHE A 74 8.85 -11.06 -4.05
CA PHE A 74 7.90 -10.33 -4.89
C PHE A 74 6.44 -10.62 -4.50
N ARG A 75 6.12 -11.87 -4.14
CA ARG A 75 4.76 -12.24 -3.69
C ARG A 75 4.37 -11.56 -2.37
N ASP A 76 5.30 -11.46 -1.42
CA ASP A 76 5.08 -10.75 -0.16
C ASP A 76 4.86 -9.26 -0.39
N PHE A 77 5.68 -8.68 -1.27
CA PHE A 77 5.53 -7.30 -1.72
C PHE A 77 4.17 -7.06 -2.39
N LEU A 78 3.76 -7.91 -3.34
CA LEU A 78 2.52 -7.77 -4.08
C LEU A 78 1.30 -7.81 -3.15
N ARG A 79 1.31 -8.70 -2.15
CA ARG A 79 0.27 -8.75 -1.12
C ARG A 79 0.24 -7.48 -0.28
N GLY A 80 1.40 -6.98 0.16
CA GLY A 80 1.47 -5.72 0.90
C GLY A 80 1.00 -4.51 0.08
N TYR A 81 1.27 -4.51 -1.22
CA TYR A 81 0.78 -3.50 -2.15
C TYR A 81 -0.74 -3.60 -2.34
N PHE A 82 -1.29 -4.82 -2.44
CA PHE A 82 -2.73 -5.05 -2.46
C PHE A 82 -3.44 -4.52 -1.20
N ASP A 83 -2.88 -4.77 -0.02
CA ASP A 83 -3.47 -4.30 1.25
C ASP A 83 -3.50 -2.77 1.38
N GLY A 84 -2.64 -2.06 0.65
CA GLY A 84 -2.55 -0.59 0.64
C GLY A 84 -3.33 0.07 -0.49
N ASP A 85 -3.00 -0.27 -1.73
CA ASP A 85 -3.49 0.38 -2.96
C ASP A 85 -4.31 -0.59 -3.86
N GLY A 86 -4.59 -1.79 -3.36
CA GLY A 86 -5.49 -2.74 -3.99
C GLY A 86 -6.95 -2.49 -3.66
N TYR A 87 -7.83 -3.16 -4.40
CA TYR A 87 -9.26 -3.17 -4.14
C TYR A 87 -9.86 -4.51 -4.55
N SER A 88 -10.97 -4.86 -3.90
CA SER A 88 -11.79 -6.00 -4.31
C SER A 88 -13.24 -5.58 -4.45
N TYR A 89 -13.93 -6.16 -5.41
CA TYR A 89 -15.37 -5.99 -5.57
C TYR A 89 -15.97 -7.24 -6.19
N SER A 90 -17.26 -7.46 -5.95
CA SER A 90 -17.97 -8.59 -6.51
C SER A 90 -19.02 -8.12 -7.50
N ALA A 91 -19.14 -8.78 -8.64
CA ALA A 91 -20.12 -8.44 -9.66
C ALA A 91 -20.56 -9.67 -10.47
N TRP A 92 -21.79 -9.62 -10.97
CA TRP A 92 -22.28 -10.53 -12.01
C TRP A 92 -21.56 -10.21 -13.32
N ASP A 93 -20.74 -11.13 -13.81
CA ASP A 93 -20.02 -10.91 -15.06
C ASP A 93 -20.96 -11.07 -16.25
N LYS A 94 -21.02 -10.07 -17.13
CA LYS A 94 -21.82 -10.12 -18.36
C LYS A 94 -21.38 -11.27 -19.29
N ARG A 95 -20.11 -11.69 -19.20
CA ARG A 95 -19.55 -12.84 -19.93
C ARG A 95 -20.05 -14.17 -19.38
N TRP A 96 -20.30 -14.25 -18.07
CA TRP A 96 -20.69 -15.46 -17.35
C TRP A 96 -22.03 -15.22 -16.63
N LYS A 97 -23.14 -15.30 -17.38
CA LYS A 97 -24.47 -14.84 -16.96
C LYS A 97 -25.01 -15.42 -15.65
N SER A 98 -24.47 -16.54 -15.18
CA SER A 98 -24.87 -17.20 -13.92
C SER A 98 -23.76 -17.23 -12.88
N SER A 99 -22.73 -16.41 -13.02
CA SER A 99 -21.58 -16.38 -12.12
C SER A 99 -21.46 -15.03 -11.41
N PHE A 100 -21.52 -15.08 -10.08
CA PHE A 100 -21.14 -13.98 -9.22
C PHE A 100 -19.64 -14.10 -8.91
N LEU A 101 -18.84 -13.19 -9.47
CA LEU A 101 -17.38 -13.26 -9.39
C LEU A 101 -16.83 -12.22 -8.42
N LEU A 102 -15.74 -12.58 -7.76
CA LEU A 102 -14.90 -11.67 -6.99
C LEU A 102 -13.73 -11.21 -7.86
N TYR A 103 -13.56 -9.90 -7.96
CA TYR A 103 -12.46 -9.26 -8.65
C TYR A 103 -11.51 -8.65 -7.63
N ILE A 104 -10.23 -8.72 -7.95
CA ILE A 104 -9.19 -7.94 -7.30
C ILE A 104 -8.54 -7.04 -8.34
N GLY A 105 -8.10 -5.87 -7.90
CA GLY A 105 -7.37 -4.93 -8.74
C GLY A 105 -6.37 -4.13 -7.94
N PHE A 106 -5.54 -3.38 -8.67
CA PHE A 106 -4.50 -2.52 -8.15
C PHE A 106 -4.66 -1.11 -8.71
N THR A 107 -4.28 -0.10 -7.93
CA THR A 107 -4.35 1.31 -8.36
C THR A 107 -3.00 2.00 -8.16
N SER A 108 -2.60 2.82 -9.13
CA SER A 108 -1.38 3.62 -9.04
C SER A 108 -1.56 4.96 -9.74
N GLY A 109 -0.82 5.98 -9.30
CA GLY A 109 -0.67 7.24 -10.00
C GLY A 109 0.28 7.17 -11.20
N SER A 110 0.95 6.03 -11.42
CA SER A 110 1.88 5.79 -12.53
C SER A 110 1.39 4.62 -13.39
N LEU A 111 1.19 4.87 -14.69
CA LEU A 111 0.81 3.83 -15.65
C LEU A 111 1.95 2.83 -15.85
N GLU A 112 3.18 3.31 -15.96
CA GLU A 112 4.39 2.47 -16.12
C GLU A 112 4.49 1.45 -14.98
N TYR A 113 4.17 1.89 -13.76
CA TYR A 113 4.13 0.99 -12.61
C TYR A 113 3.10 -0.13 -12.75
N LEU A 114 1.90 0.17 -13.24
CA LEU A 114 0.85 -0.83 -13.45
C LEU A 114 1.20 -1.81 -14.57
N LEU A 115 1.86 -1.33 -15.63
CA LEU A 115 2.37 -2.18 -16.71
C LEU A 115 3.47 -3.11 -16.19
N TRP A 116 4.45 -2.58 -15.47
CA TRP A 116 5.48 -3.37 -14.80
C TRP A 116 4.90 -4.43 -13.87
N LEU A 117 3.91 -4.07 -13.05
CA LEU A 117 3.24 -5.01 -12.13
C LEU A 117 2.53 -6.13 -12.88
N ARG A 118 1.92 -5.83 -14.03
CA ARG A 118 1.27 -6.81 -14.90
C ARG A 118 2.28 -7.76 -15.55
N GLU A 119 3.44 -7.27 -15.96
CA GLU A 119 4.48 -8.10 -16.59
C GLU A 119 5.20 -9.01 -15.58
N LYS A 120 5.29 -8.58 -14.32
CA LYS A 120 5.93 -9.34 -13.24
C LYS A 120 5.04 -10.43 -12.62
N ASN A 121 3.73 -10.41 -12.88
CA ASN A 121 2.75 -11.37 -12.36
C ASN A 121 2.41 -12.44 -13.40
#